data_AF-A0A2P2I5W2-F1
#
_entry.id   AF-A0A2P2I5W2-F1
#
_cell.length_a   1.000
_cell.length_b   1.000
_cell.length_c   1.000
_cell.angle_alpha   90.00
_cell.angle_beta   90.00
_cell.angle_gamma   90.00
#
_symmetry.space_group_name_H-M   'P 1'
#
loop_
_entity.id
_entity.type
_entity.pdbx_description
1 polymer ?
#
loop_
_entity_poly.entity_id
_entity_poly.type
_entity_poly.pdbx_seq_one_letter_code
_entity_poly.pdbx_strand_id
1 'polypeptide(L)'
;VDVSGRLSSKLYVVTSPLLKRPIGHKAENQTDQDDSWEYEIENDRGWKIRITQLPCDDCNTDAPAIARAPEGCLQYYTSTTGVISSFNFDGSKRDLEPCWNGTEPDCGRKVWTGHLNHLHHQICVQQQEGYCGIIYEPTGPDAFLLTGQATYEGVEHRKNKYGSSQCQSDYLVVAKSRTPGDNDPWAHDRFCGLALGNYVTGPIVSYSLPFMLEVHTDDDEFSQSVDTQNRGFQLRYTQLPCGAPYLFNGDQKFVG
;
A
#
# COMPACT_ATOMS: atom_id res chain seq x y z
N VAL A 1 30.15 4.76 -13.82
CA VAL A 1 30.48 6.21 -13.82
C VAL A 1 30.88 6.55 -12.41
N ASP A 2 32.15 6.89 -12.20
CA ASP A 2 32.64 7.34 -10.90
C ASP A 2 31.97 8.68 -10.55
N VAL A 3 31.30 8.74 -9.40
CA VAL A 3 30.56 9.91 -8.89
C VAL A 3 31.20 10.49 -7.63
N SER A 4 32.37 9.98 -7.26
CA SER A 4 33.16 10.45 -6.12
C SER A 4 33.47 11.94 -6.29
N GLY A 5 33.08 12.76 -5.32
CA GLY A 5 33.30 14.22 -5.34
C GLY A 5 32.19 15.07 -5.98
N ARG A 6 31.03 14.50 -6.38
CA ARG A 6 29.89 15.31 -6.84
C ARG A 6 29.23 16.06 -5.68
N LEU A 7 29.34 17.39 -5.70
CA LEU A 7 28.71 18.30 -4.73
C LEU A 7 27.20 18.50 -4.95
N SER A 8 26.67 18.11 -6.12
CA SER A 8 25.24 18.21 -6.43
C SER A 8 24.81 17.15 -7.44
N SER A 9 23.52 16.81 -7.40
CA SER A 9 22.86 15.93 -8.38
C SER A 9 21.67 16.65 -8.98
N LYS A 10 21.51 16.59 -10.31
CA LYS A 10 20.34 17.13 -11.00
C LYS A 10 19.29 16.03 -11.12
N LEU A 11 18.10 16.27 -10.59
CA LEU A 11 16.93 15.45 -10.82
C LEU A 11 16.10 16.08 -11.95
N TYR A 12 15.83 15.31 -12.99
CA TYR A 12 14.88 15.68 -14.04
C TYR A 12 13.61 14.88 -13.83
N VAL A 13 12.51 15.55 -13.53
CA VAL A 13 11.19 14.92 -13.44
C VAL A 13 10.46 15.25 -14.74
N VAL A 14 10.22 14.23 -15.55
CA VAL A 14 9.42 14.36 -16.77
C VAL A 14 7.99 13.99 -16.42
N THR A 15 7.07 14.94 -16.58
CA THR A 15 5.64 14.70 -16.40
C THR A 15 4.93 14.92 -17.72
N SER A 16 3.89 14.12 -17.99
CA SER A 16 2.95 14.40 -19.06
C SER A 16 1.71 15.08 -18.47
N PRO A 17 1.17 16.13 -19.11
CA PRO A 17 -0.12 16.67 -18.69
C PRO A 17 -1.16 15.56 -18.79
N LEU A 18 -1.98 15.36 -17.75
CA LEU A 18 -3.17 14.55 -17.94
C LEU A 18 -4.14 15.36 -18.79
N LEU A 19 -4.52 14.78 -19.91
CA LEU A 19 -5.61 15.31 -20.70
C LEU A 19 -6.87 15.18 -19.86
N LYS A 20 -7.53 16.31 -19.63
CA LYS A 20 -8.80 16.31 -18.93
C LYS A 20 -9.78 15.48 -19.75
N ARG A 21 -10.40 14.46 -19.17
CA ARG A 21 -11.57 13.80 -19.81
C ARG A 21 -12.74 14.77 -19.63
N PRO A 22 -13.26 15.37 -20.70
CA PRO A 22 -14.45 16.19 -20.60
C PRO A 22 -15.63 15.30 -20.26
N ILE A 23 -16.39 15.66 -19.24
CA ILE A 23 -17.71 15.09 -18.99
C ILE A 23 -18.72 16.12 -19.44
N GLY A 24 -19.45 15.75 -20.49
CA GLY A 24 -20.43 16.63 -21.10
C GLY A 24 -21.66 16.75 -20.22
N HIS A 25 -21.95 17.96 -19.76
CA HIS A 25 -23.31 18.32 -19.41
C HIS A 25 -23.97 18.89 -20.68
N LYS A 26 -25.13 18.37 -21.07
CA LYS A 26 -26.02 19.08 -21.99
C LYS A 26 -27.19 19.56 -21.16
N ALA A 27 -27.26 20.87 -20.90
CA ALA A 27 -28.41 21.44 -20.23
C ALA A 27 -29.67 21.18 -21.07
N GLU A 28 -30.53 20.27 -20.61
CA GLU A 28 -31.88 20.16 -21.18
C GLU A 28 -32.63 21.45 -20.83
N ASN A 29 -32.79 22.31 -21.85
CA ASN A 29 -33.63 23.51 -21.88
C ASN A 29 -32.97 24.87 -21.62
N GLN A 30 -31.74 25.13 -22.08
CA GLN A 30 -31.31 26.53 -22.26
C GLN A 30 -30.60 26.72 -23.61
N THR A 31 -31.19 27.55 -24.48
CA THR A 31 -30.72 27.79 -25.85
C THR A 31 -29.51 28.73 -25.96
N ASP A 32 -28.93 29.23 -24.86
CA ASP A 32 -27.85 30.25 -24.93
C ASP A 32 -26.96 30.29 -23.66
N GLN A 33 -26.66 29.15 -23.03
CA GLN A 33 -25.64 29.11 -21.96
C GLN A 33 -24.46 28.21 -22.35
N ASP A 34 -23.28 28.80 -22.19
CA ASP A 34 -21.93 28.27 -22.45
C ASP A 34 -21.81 26.81 -21.98
N ASP A 35 -21.40 25.91 -22.87
CA ASP A 35 -21.13 24.50 -22.55
C ASP A 35 -19.99 24.43 -21.52
N SER A 36 -20.32 24.49 -20.23
CA SER A 36 -19.33 24.36 -19.16
C SER A 36 -18.96 22.89 -18.98
N TRP A 37 -17.83 22.49 -19.57
CA TRP A 37 -17.27 21.15 -19.37
C TRP A 37 -16.74 21.01 -17.94
N GLU A 38 -17.28 20.03 -17.20
CA GLU A 38 -16.63 19.54 -15.99
C GLU A 38 -15.55 18.51 -16.36
N TYR A 39 -14.56 18.37 -15.48
CA TYR A 39 -13.40 17.53 -15.73
C TYR A 39 -13.14 16.63 -14.52
N GLU A 40 -12.94 15.33 -14.73
CA GLU A 40 -12.72 14.31 -13.67
C GLU A 40 -11.48 14.56 -12.80
N ILE A 41 -10.59 15.47 -13.20
CA ILE A 41 -9.27 15.64 -12.61
C ILE A 41 -9.15 17.06 -12.05
N GLU A 42 -9.23 17.18 -10.72
CA GLU A 42 -8.61 18.31 -10.01
C GLU A 42 -7.10 18.19 -10.21
N ASN A 43 -6.43 19.24 -10.71
CA ASN A 43 -4.99 19.20 -10.97
C ASN A 43 -4.20 19.49 -9.69
N ASP A 44 -4.43 18.71 -8.63
CA ASP A 44 -3.80 18.85 -7.30
C ASP A 44 -2.60 17.91 -7.11
N ARG A 45 -2.23 17.14 -8.13
CA ARG A 45 -1.07 16.23 -8.11
C ARG A 45 0.23 17.00 -7.92
N GLY A 46 0.84 16.82 -6.76
CA GLY A 46 2.13 17.40 -6.40
C GLY A 46 3.12 16.30 -5.98
N TRP A 47 4.41 16.59 -6.16
CA TRP A 47 5.49 15.71 -5.72
C TRP A 47 6.30 16.41 -4.63
N LYS A 48 6.55 15.70 -3.52
CA LYS A 48 7.49 16.14 -2.48
C LYS A 48 8.67 15.19 -2.44
N ILE A 49 9.74 15.55 -3.12
CA ILE A 49 10.92 14.69 -3.29
C ILE A 49 12.07 15.23 -2.43
N ARG A 50 12.64 14.37 -1.59
CA ARG A 50 13.90 14.64 -0.89
C ARG A 50 14.94 13.64 -1.37
N ILE A 51 16.07 14.15 -1.86
CA ILE A 51 17.21 13.34 -2.29
C ILE A 51 18.33 13.52 -1.27
N THR A 52 18.95 12.41 -0.85
CA THR A 52 20.12 12.42 0.01
C THR A 52 21.18 11.52 -0.62
N GLN A 53 22.41 12.00 -0.76
CA GLN A 53 23.53 11.19 -1.21
C GLN A 53 24.15 10.50 0.01
N LEU A 54 24.37 9.20 -0.07
CA LEU A 54 25.05 8.41 0.95
C LEU A 54 26.49 8.14 0.50
N PRO A 55 27.51 8.34 1.34
CA PRO A 55 28.90 8.04 0.99
C PRO A 55 29.06 6.56 0.60
N CYS A 56 29.98 6.27 -0.32
CA CYS A 56 30.28 4.92 -0.80
C CYS A 56 31.29 4.19 0.08
N ASP A 57 32.20 4.95 0.67
CA ASP A 57 33.36 4.43 1.36
C ASP A 57 33.29 4.92 2.82
N ASP A 58 33.42 3.97 3.75
CA ASP A 58 33.58 4.14 5.19
C ASP A 58 32.39 4.61 6.04
N CYS A 59 31.82 3.63 6.74
CA CYS A 59 31.20 3.73 8.08
C CYS A 59 32.19 4.23 9.18
N ASN A 60 33.21 5.01 8.82
CA ASN A 60 34.37 5.31 9.68
C ASN A 60 34.71 6.81 9.75
N THR A 61 33.75 7.67 9.42
CA THR A 61 33.81 9.09 9.75
C THR A 61 32.75 9.37 10.81
N ASP A 62 32.97 10.36 11.67
CA ASP A 62 32.12 10.72 12.83
C ASP A 62 30.64 11.10 12.48
N ALA A 63 30.20 10.83 11.26
CA ALA A 63 28.81 10.89 10.82
C ALA A 63 28.09 9.57 11.15
N PRO A 64 26.81 9.62 11.60
CA PRO A 64 26.05 8.41 11.84
C PRO A 64 25.99 7.58 10.55
N ALA A 65 26.47 6.33 10.62
CA ALA A 65 26.41 5.39 9.51
C ALA A 65 24.96 5.18 9.09
N ILE A 66 24.51 5.89 8.05
CA ILE A 66 23.22 5.61 7.42
C ILE A 66 23.41 4.33 6.62
N ALA A 67 22.88 3.23 7.15
CA ALA A 67 22.89 1.95 6.46
C ALA A 67 22.18 2.11 5.10
N ARG A 68 22.87 1.74 4.03
CA ARG A 68 22.27 1.64 2.70
C ARG A 68 21.14 0.61 2.75
N ALA A 69 20.06 0.87 2.02
CA ALA A 69 19.03 -0.14 1.81
C ALA A 69 19.69 -1.38 1.16
N PRO A 70 19.34 -2.60 1.60
CA PRO A 70 19.77 -3.81 0.91
C PRO A 70 19.32 -3.80 -0.55
N GLU A 71 20.08 -4.50 -1.41
CA GLU A 71 19.66 -4.70 -2.80
C GLU A 71 18.28 -5.39 -2.85
N GLY A 72 17.42 -4.94 -3.76
CA GLY A 72 16.04 -5.44 -3.91
C GLY A 72 14.98 -4.70 -3.09
N CYS A 73 15.37 -3.89 -2.11
CA CYS A 73 14.42 -3.12 -1.28
C CYS A 73 14.04 -1.79 -1.94
N LEU A 74 12.84 -1.71 -2.53
CA LEU A 74 12.34 -0.48 -3.15
C LEU A 74 11.89 0.55 -2.10
N GLN A 75 11.40 0.08 -0.95
CA GLN A 75 11.16 0.90 0.23
C GLN A 75 11.95 0.30 1.41
N TYR A 76 12.61 1.15 2.20
CA TYR A 76 13.46 0.70 3.32
C TYR A 76 13.19 1.54 4.57
N TYR A 77 12.91 0.86 5.68
CA TYR A 77 12.58 1.45 6.96
C TYR A 77 13.55 0.95 8.02
N THR A 78 14.00 1.83 8.90
CA THR A 78 15.02 1.48 9.91
C THR A 78 14.51 1.55 11.34
N SER A 79 13.37 2.18 11.59
CA SER A 79 12.82 2.34 12.94
C SER A 79 12.27 1.01 13.49
N THR A 80 12.09 0.94 14.81
CA THR A 80 11.38 -0.20 15.45
C THR A 80 9.87 -0.16 15.19
N THR A 81 9.32 1.01 14.88
CA THR A 81 7.92 1.19 14.46
C THR A 81 7.83 2.24 13.37
N GLY A 82 6.84 2.11 12.49
CA GLY A 82 6.56 3.07 11.43
C GLY A 82 5.34 2.68 10.64
N VAL A 83 5.04 3.47 9.60
CA VAL A 83 3.93 3.21 8.69
C VAL A 83 4.49 2.96 7.29
N ILE A 84 4.05 1.87 6.69
CA ILE A 84 4.36 1.46 5.32
C ILE A 84 3.07 1.55 4.52
N SER A 85 3.16 2.04 3.28
CA SER A 85 2.01 2.07 2.38
C SER A 85 2.37 1.61 0.97
N SER A 86 1.38 1.10 0.24
CA SER A 86 1.48 0.95 -1.21
C SER A 86 1.73 2.31 -1.86
N PHE A 87 2.32 2.29 -3.05
CA PHE A 87 2.33 3.49 -3.88
C PHE A 87 0.89 3.90 -4.20
N ASN A 88 0.67 5.21 -4.30
CA ASN A 88 -0.62 5.80 -4.62
C ASN A 88 -1.75 5.54 -3.60
N PHE A 89 -1.45 5.09 -2.36
CA PHE A 89 -2.46 4.81 -1.33
C PHE A 89 -3.38 6.01 -0.99
N ASP A 90 -2.86 7.23 -1.02
CA ASP A 90 -3.62 8.47 -0.80
C ASP A 90 -4.12 9.11 -2.12
N GLY A 91 -3.88 8.44 -3.24
CA GLY A 91 -4.35 8.85 -4.55
C GLY A 91 -5.88 8.81 -4.63
N SER A 92 -6.47 9.91 -5.10
CA SER A 92 -7.92 10.03 -5.22
C SER A 92 -8.30 10.89 -6.42
N LYS A 93 -9.51 10.67 -6.94
CA LYS A 93 -10.12 11.42 -8.04
C LYS A 93 -11.58 11.74 -7.72
N ARG A 94 -12.18 12.65 -8.48
CA ARG A 94 -13.64 12.78 -8.51
C ARG A 94 -14.20 11.79 -9.51
N ASP A 95 -15.11 10.96 -9.04
CA ASP A 95 -15.88 10.07 -9.89
C ASP A 95 -17.12 10.81 -10.36
N LEU A 96 -17.20 11.01 -11.67
CA LEU A 96 -18.25 11.77 -12.33
C LEU A 96 -19.08 10.88 -13.28
N GLU A 97 -18.97 9.55 -13.15
CA GLU A 97 -19.70 8.57 -13.96
C GLU A 97 -20.64 7.74 -13.06
N PRO A 98 -21.97 7.69 -13.31
CA PRO A 98 -22.77 8.45 -14.27
C PRO A 98 -23.34 9.76 -13.65
N CYS A 99 -22.67 10.89 -13.86
CA CYS A 99 -23.28 12.21 -13.67
C CYS A 99 -23.99 12.62 -14.96
N TRP A 100 -25.32 12.46 -15.03
CA TRP A 100 -26.09 12.87 -16.21
C TRP A 100 -26.51 14.35 -16.10
N ASN A 101 -26.94 14.79 -14.91
CA ASN A 101 -27.40 16.18 -14.71
C ASN A 101 -26.77 16.88 -13.48
N GLY A 102 -25.78 16.25 -12.82
CA GLY A 102 -25.11 16.81 -11.64
C GLY A 102 -25.97 16.83 -10.38
N THR A 103 -27.19 16.27 -10.47
CA THR A 103 -28.15 16.18 -9.36
C THR A 103 -28.14 14.82 -8.68
N GLU A 104 -27.42 13.85 -9.25
CA GLU A 104 -27.27 12.52 -8.68
C GLU A 104 -26.52 12.60 -7.34
N PRO A 105 -26.98 11.90 -6.29
CA PRO A 105 -26.36 11.96 -4.96
C PRO A 105 -24.87 11.62 -4.94
N ASP A 106 -24.44 10.76 -5.86
CA ASP A 106 -23.08 10.25 -5.96
C ASP A 106 -22.21 11.02 -6.96
N CYS A 107 -22.77 12.06 -7.59
CA CYS A 107 -22.05 12.83 -8.60
C CYS A 107 -20.88 13.62 -7.99
N GLY A 108 -19.69 13.46 -8.57
CA GLY A 108 -18.48 14.17 -8.13
C GLY A 108 -17.92 13.67 -6.81
N ARG A 109 -18.34 12.48 -6.37
CA ARG A 109 -17.85 11.82 -5.16
C ARG A 109 -16.34 11.59 -5.27
N LYS A 110 -15.64 11.75 -4.16
CA LYS A 110 -14.21 11.45 -4.09
C LYS A 110 -14.01 9.93 -3.97
N VAL A 111 -13.29 9.34 -4.91
CA VAL A 111 -12.94 7.92 -4.93
C VAL A 111 -11.44 7.74 -4.90
N TRP A 112 -10.97 6.61 -4.40
CA TRP A 112 -9.56 6.25 -4.45
C TRP A 112 -9.16 5.88 -5.87
N THR A 113 -7.99 6.32 -6.32
CA THR A 113 -7.42 5.90 -7.62
C THR A 113 -6.78 4.53 -7.56
N GLY A 114 -6.64 3.97 -6.35
CA GLY A 114 -6.19 2.61 -6.09
C GLY A 114 -4.67 2.45 -6.00
N HIS A 115 -4.22 1.25 -5.67
CA HIS A 115 -2.80 0.90 -5.84
C HIS A 115 -2.43 0.90 -7.33
N LEU A 116 -1.13 0.90 -7.62
CA LEU A 116 -0.65 0.81 -9.00
C LEU A 116 -0.58 -0.65 -9.44
N ASN A 117 -0.91 -0.87 -10.71
CA ASN A 117 -0.90 -2.17 -11.38
C ASN A 117 0.52 -2.64 -11.71
N HIS A 118 0.67 -3.94 -11.90
CA HIS A 118 1.87 -4.62 -12.38
C HIS A 118 3.12 -4.32 -11.54
N LEU A 119 2.96 -4.24 -10.23
CA LEU A 119 4.07 -4.03 -9.30
C LEU A 119 4.50 -5.33 -8.66
N HIS A 120 5.79 -5.60 -8.73
CA HIS A 120 6.44 -6.65 -7.97
C HIS A 120 7.68 -6.08 -7.29
N HIS A 121 7.57 -5.72 -6.01
CA HIS A 121 8.66 -5.10 -5.28
C HIS A 121 8.69 -5.51 -3.81
N GLN A 122 9.84 -5.33 -3.18
CA GLN A 122 10.01 -5.59 -1.76
C GLN A 122 10.07 -4.30 -0.95
N ILE A 123 9.48 -4.37 0.24
CA ILE A 123 9.60 -3.41 1.31
C ILE A 123 10.34 -4.08 2.45
N CYS A 124 11.45 -3.46 2.87
CA CYS A 124 12.34 -4.03 3.88
C CYS A 124 12.30 -3.18 5.15
N VAL A 125 12.30 -3.86 6.29
CA VAL A 125 12.45 -3.22 7.61
C VAL A 125 13.74 -3.74 8.24
N GLN A 126 14.65 -2.83 8.57
CA GLN A 126 15.89 -3.18 9.27
C GLN A 126 15.55 -3.75 10.64
N GLN A 127 15.95 -5.00 10.88
CA GLN A 127 15.88 -5.58 12.21
C GLN A 127 16.79 -4.79 13.17
N GLN A 128 16.21 -4.31 14.27
CA GLN A 128 16.96 -3.69 15.35
C GLN A 128 17.45 -4.73 16.34
N GLU A 129 18.56 -4.46 17.01
CA GLU A 129 19.14 -5.37 17.99
C GLU A 129 18.13 -5.69 19.11
N GLY A 130 18.00 -6.98 19.47
CA GLY A 130 17.06 -7.45 20.49
C GLY A 130 15.62 -7.66 20.02
N TYR A 131 15.33 -7.45 18.73
CA TYR A 131 14.02 -7.71 18.12
C TYR A 131 14.05 -8.95 17.23
N CYS A 132 13.07 -9.84 17.37
CA CYS A 132 13.02 -11.12 16.64
C CYS A 132 11.73 -11.32 15.85
N GLY A 133 10.73 -10.46 16.03
CA GLY A 133 9.49 -10.52 15.27
C GLY A 133 9.05 -9.15 14.78
N ILE A 134 8.03 -9.13 13.95
CA ILE A 134 7.39 -7.93 13.44
C ILE A 134 5.89 -8.19 13.34
N ILE A 135 5.10 -7.21 13.78
CA ILE A 135 3.65 -7.19 13.60
C ILE A 135 3.28 -6.10 12.60
N TYR A 136 2.36 -6.39 11.70
CA TYR A 136 1.76 -5.44 10.75
C TYR A 136 0.27 -5.29 11.04
N GLU A 137 -0.16 -4.06 11.29
CA GLU A 137 -1.54 -3.73 11.64
C GLU A 137 -2.10 -2.67 10.66
N PRO A 138 -3.31 -2.85 10.11
CA PRO A 138 -3.96 -1.82 9.32
C PRO A 138 -4.13 -0.53 10.13
N THR A 139 -3.83 0.62 9.54
CA THR A 139 -3.97 1.93 10.23
C THR A 139 -5.43 2.37 10.40
N GLY A 140 -6.37 1.69 9.75
CA GLY A 140 -7.79 1.95 9.80
C GLY A 140 -8.60 0.94 8.97
N PRO A 141 -9.93 1.08 8.91
CA PRO A 141 -10.81 0.13 8.24
C PRO A 141 -10.59 0.05 6.72
N ASP A 142 -10.14 1.14 6.09
CA ASP A 142 -9.84 1.23 4.65
C ASP A 142 -8.35 1.08 4.34
N ALA A 143 -7.56 0.59 5.31
CA ALA A 143 -6.11 0.55 5.19
C ALA A 143 -5.57 -0.75 4.59
N PHE A 144 -6.43 -1.67 4.17
CA PHE A 144 -6.03 -2.87 3.45
C PHE A 144 -7.15 -3.31 2.50
N LEU A 145 -7.03 -2.92 1.25
CA LEU A 145 -7.98 -3.19 0.16
C LEU A 145 -7.15 -3.54 -1.08
N LEU A 146 -6.87 -4.83 -1.27
CA LEU A 146 -6.05 -5.33 -2.38
C LEU A 146 -6.86 -6.13 -3.38
N THR A 147 -7.77 -6.99 -2.93
CA THR A 147 -8.55 -7.86 -3.83
C THR A 147 -10.01 -7.92 -3.41
N GLY A 148 -10.90 -8.01 -4.37
CA GLY A 148 -12.33 -7.96 -4.24
C GLY A 148 -12.89 -6.58 -4.59
N GLN A 149 -14.20 -6.49 -4.53
CA GLN A 149 -14.93 -5.27 -4.84
C GLN A 149 -15.02 -4.43 -3.57
N ALA A 150 -14.13 -3.45 -3.43
CA ALA A 150 -14.21 -2.42 -2.39
C ALA A 150 -15.31 -1.39 -2.71
N THR A 151 -16.47 -1.86 -3.21
CA THR A 151 -17.65 -1.01 -3.36
C THR A 151 -18.03 -0.43 -1.99
N TYR A 152 -18.73 0.69 -2.01
CA TYR A 152 -19.24 1.38 -0.82
C TYR A 152 -20.27 0.54 -0.01
N GLU A 153 -20.40 -0.75 -0.29
CA GLU A 153 -21.14 -1.68 0.56
C GLU A 153 -20.39 -1.81 1.89
N GLY A 154 -21.12 -1.68 3.00
CA GLY A 154 -20.54 -1.45 4.32
C GLY A 154 -19.45 -2.44 4.73
N VAL A 155 -18.70 -2.06 5.77
CA VAL A 155 -17.57 -2.83 6.35
C VAL A 155 -17.91 -4.32 6.58
N GLU A 156 -19.18 -4.66 6.76
CA GLU A 156 -19.70 -6.03 6.95
C GLU A 156 -19.39 -7.01 5.80
N HIS A 157 -19.15 -6.54 4.58
CA HIS A 157 -18.80 -7.40 3.45
C HIS A 157 -17.29 -7.54 3.22
N ARG A 158 -16.47 -6.85 4.01
CA ARG A 158 -15.01 -6.89 3.87
C ARG A 158 -14.46 -8.17 4.48
N LYS A 159 -14.02 -9.06 3.60
CA LYS A 159 -13.40 -10.33 3.99
C LYS A 159 -11.91 -10.28 3.73
N ASN A 160 -11.16 -10.79 4.69
CA ASN A 160 -9.78 -11.11 4.49
C ASN A 160 -9.67 -12.43 3.70
N LYS A 161 -8.62 -12.52 2.88
CA LYS A 161 -8.28 -13.69 2.09
C LYS A 161 -6.79 -13.97 2.31
N TYR A 162 -6.40 -15.24 2.26
CA TYR A 162 -5.02 -15.63 2.49
C TYR A 162 -4.66 -16.91 1.73
N GLY A 163 -3.36 -17.14 1.62
CA GLY A 163 -2.80 -18.30 0.92
C GLY A 163 -2.94 -18.24 -0.59
N SER A 164 -2.20 -19.11 -1.28
CA SER A 164 -2.09 -19.11 -2.74
C SER A 164 -3.37 -19.45 -3.49
N SER A 165 -4.31 -20.16 -2.86
CA SER A 165 -5.58 -20.51 -3.50
C SER A 165 -6.55 -19.34 -3.58
N GLN A 166 -6.52 -18.42 -2.60
CA GLN A 166 -7.45 -17.28 -2.54
C GLN A 166 -6.82 -15.98 -3.05
N CYS A 167 -5.50 -15.84 -2.91
CA CYS A 167 -4.73 -14.67 -3.31
C CYS A 167 -3.96 -14.94 -4.60
N GLN A 168 -4.70 -14.86 -5.72
CA GLN A 168 -4.18 -15.12 -7.07
C GLN A 168 -3.92 -13.84 -7.88
N SER A 169 -4.60 -12.73 -7.56
CA SER A 169 -4.37 -11.41 -8.17
C SER A 169 -3.40 -10.58 -7.32
N ASP A 170 -3.92 -9.62 -6.57
CA ASP A 170 -3.15 -8.69 -5.77
C ASP A 170 -2.95 -9.19 -4.34
N TYR A 171 -1.72 -9.20 -3.86
CA TYR A 171 -1.45 -9.69 -2.51
C TYR A 171 -0.14 -9.18 -1.93
N LEU A 172 -0.03 -9.28 -0.61
CA LEU A 172 1.22 -9.15 0.12
C LEU A 172 1.77 -10.51 0.48
N VAL A 173 3.09 -10.65 0.45
CA VAL A 173 3.79 -11.80 1.03
C VAL A 173 4.55 -11.38 2.28
N VAL A 174 4.23 -12.03 3.41
CA VAL A 174 5.00 -11.91 4.66
C VAL A 174 5.22 -13.32 5.20
N ALA A 175 6.45 -13.81 5.11
CA ALA A 175 6.79 -15.20 5.36
C ALA A 175 6.41 -15.67 6.77
N LYS A 176 5.82 -16.88 6.86
CA LYS A 176 5.42 -17.55 8.12
C LYS A 176 4.65 -16.64 9.08
N SER A 177 3.64 -15.96 8.58
CA SER A 177 2.81 -15.04 9.36
C SER A 177 1.59 -15.71 9.98
N ARG A 178 1.17 -15.20 11.14
CA ARG A 178 -0.03 -15.64 11.85
C ARG A 178 -0.82 -14.46 12.37
N THR A 179 -2.14 -14.61 12.46
CA THR A 179 -3.02 -13.60 13.06
C THR A 179 -3.29 -13.93 14.53
N PRO A 180 -2.99 -13.02 15.48
CA PRO A 180 -3.32 -13.23 16.89
C PRO A 180 -4.81 -13.51 17.10
N GLY A 181 -5.14 -14.50 17.92
CA GLY A 181 -6.52 -14.94 18.17
C GLY A 181 -7.08 -15.91 17.11
N ASP A 182 -6.35 -16.18 16.04
CA ASP A 182 -6.63 -17.31 15.15
C ASP A 182 -6.31 -18.62 15.88
N ASN A 183 -7.13 -19.66 15.69
CA ASN A 183 -6.86 -21.01 16.19
C ASN A 183 -6.12 -21.89 15.17
N ASP A 184 -5.86 -21.38 13.97
CA ASP A 184 -5.10 -22.08 12.95
C ASP A 184 -3.67 -22.41 13.42
N PRO A 185 -3.28 -23.70 13.47
CA PRO A 185 -1.93 -24.09 13.85
C PRO A 185 -0.87 -23.74 12.80
N TRP A 186 -1.25 -23.47 11.55
CA TRP A 186 -0.34 -23.22 10.45
C TRP A 186 -0.06 -21.72 10.26
N ALA A 187 1.12 -21.43 9.68
CA ALA A 187 1.48 -20.09 9.27
C ALA A 187 1.22 -19.91 7.77
N HIS A 188 0.81 -18.72 7.37
CA HIS A 188 0.54 -18.36 5.98
C HIS A 188 1.50 -17.27 5.52
N ASP A 189 1.68 -17.18 4.21
CA ASP A 189 2.61 -16.24 3.58
C ASP A 189 1.89 -15.16 2.79
N ARG A 190 0.78 -15.49 2.10
CA ARG A 190 0.05 -14.56 1.23
C ARG A 190 -1.20 -13.99 1.89
N PHE A 191 -1.41 -12.69 1.72
CA PHE A 191 -2.53 -11.93 2.29
C PHE A 191 -3.13 -10.99 1.26
N CYS A 192 -4.45 -11.04 1.08
CA CYS A 192 -5.19 -10.21 0.15
C CYS A 192 -6.64 -10.03 0.64
N GLY A 193 -7.52 -9.51 -0.22
CA GLY A 193 -8.91 -9.24 0.16
C GLY A 193 -9.14 -7.78 0.55
N LEU A 194 -10.21 -7.55 1.29
CA LEU A 194 -10.67 -6.23 1.77
C LEU A 194 -10.44 -6.03 3.27
N ALA A 195 -9.72 -6.95 3.90
CA ALA A 195 -9.26 -6.88 5.28
C ALA A 195 -7.98 -7.73 5.42
N LEU A 196 -7.14 -7.42 6.40
CA LEU A 196 -5.93 -8.19 6.69
C LEU A 196 -6.25 -9.34 7.66
N GLY A 197 -5.58 -10.48 7.52
CA GLY A 197 -5.60 -11.60 8.47
C GLY A 197 -5.73 -12.99 7.82
N ASN A 198 -5.71 -14.04 8.65
CA ASN A 198 -5.85 -15.46 8.28
C ASN A 198 -7.32 -15.97 8.37
N TYR A 199 -7.70 -16.85 9.30
CA TYR A 199 -9.12 -17.22 9.46
C TYR A 199 -9.92 -16.14 10.18
N VAL A 200 -9.24 -15.29 10.94
CA VAL A 200 -9.81 -14.11 11.59
C VAL A 200 -9.18 -12.85 11.03
N THR A 201 -9.94 -11.76 10.97
CA THR A 201 -9.43 -10.45 10.60
C THR A 201 -8.57 -9.88 11.71
N GLY A 202 -7.43 -9.29 11.38
CA GLY A 202 -6.56 -8.68 12.37
C GLY A 202 -5.13 -8.44 11.86
N PRO A 203 -4.23 -8.02 12.76
CA PRO A 203 -2.82 -7.86 12.42
C PRO A 203 -2.18 -9.21 12.10
N ILE A 204 -1.09 -9.18 11.34
CA ILE A 204 -0.27 -10.38 11.08
C ILE A 204 1.08 -10.24 11.75
N VAL A 205 1.56 -11.32 12.35
CA VAL A 205 2.84 -11.36 13.06
C VAL A 205 3.73 -12.39 12.38
N SER A 206 4.97 -11.99 12.10
CA SER A 206 6.02 -12.88 11.60
C SER A 206 7.25 -12.81 12.49
N TYR A 207 7.89 -13.96 12.71
CA TYR A 207 9.22 -14.06 13.30
C TYR A 207 10.27 -14.50 12.25
N SER A 208 9.91 -14.47 10.97
CA SER A 208 10.84 -14.73 9.88
C SER A 208 11.82 -13.57 9.73
N LEU A 209 13.09 -13.90 9.61
CA LEU A 209 14.16 -12.94 9.37
C LEU A 209 14.74 -13.14 7.96
N PRO A 210 15.14 -12.06 7.26
CA PRO A 210 14.95 -10.65 7.64
C PRO A 210 13.48 -10.20 7.49
N PHE A 211 13.11 -9.07 8.11
CA PHE A 211 11.75 -8.51 8.00
C PHE A 211 11.52 -7.92 6.61
N MET A 212 10.81 -8.68 5.79
CA MET A 212 10.49 -8.32 4.40
C MET A 212 9.00 -8.49 4.14
N LEU A 213 8.46 -7.56 3.36
CA LEU A 213 7.11 -7.59 2.85
C LEU A 213 7.19 -7.44 1.33
N GLU A 214 6.73 -8.44 0.60
CA GLU A 214 6.63 -8.40 -0.85
C GLU A 214 5.25 -7.90 -1.26
N VAL A 215 5.21 -7.03 -2.26
CA VAL A 215 3.98 -6.55 -2.89
C VAL A 215 3.90 -7.16 -4.27
N HIS A 216 2.75 -7.77 -4.58
CA HIS A 216 2.41 -8.25 -5.91
C HIS A 216 1.07 -7.62 -6.31
N THR A 217 1.06 -6.88 -7.41
CA THR A 217 -0.18 -6.44 -8.09
C THR A 217 -0.13 -6.86 -9.55
N ASP A 218 -1.24 -7.34 -10.09
CA ASP A 218 -1.34 -7.80 -11.48
C ASP A 218 -1.77 -6.67 -12.43
N ASP A 219 -2.20 -7.00 -13.64
CA ASP A 219 -2.52 -6.02 -14.69
C ASP A 219 -3.97 -5.45 -14.61
N ASP A 220 -4.87 -6.03 -13.80
CA ASP A 220 -6.33 -5.92 -14.00
C ASP A 220 -7.11 -5.09 -12.96
N GLU A 221 -6.92 -3.77 -12.98
CA GLU A 221 -7.69 -2.82 -12.15
C GLU A 221 -8.69 -1.97 -12.96
N PHE A 222 -8.80 -2.17 -14.29
CA PHE A 222 -9.65 -1.35 -15.16
C PHE A 222 -10.75 -2.12 -15.90
N SER A 223 -11.95 -2.04 -15.33
CA SER A 223 -13.28 -2.33 -15.90
C SER A 223 -13.50 -3.75 -16.45
N GLN A 224 -14.33 -4.50 -15.69
CA GLN A 224 -14.71 -5.93 -15.79
C GLN A 224 -14.00 -6.87 -14.81
N SER A 225 -13.00 -6.39 -14.07
CA SER A 225 -12.36 -7.16 -12.99
C SER A 225 -13.21 -7.22 -11.71
N VAL A 226 -12.89 -8.20 -10.87
CA VAL A 226 -13.45 -8.35 -9.50
C VAL A 226 -12.87 -7.31 -8.53
N ASP A 227 -11.97 -6.44 -8.98
CA ASP A 227 -11.11 -5.58 -8.16
C ASP A 227 -11.44 -4.09 -8.41
N THR A 228 -12.55 -3.62 -7.83
CA THR A 228 -13.01 -2.22 -7.97
C THR A 228 -12.72 -1.40 -6.71
N GLN A 229 -12.09 -0.23 -6.87
CA GLN A 229 -11.77 0.73 -5.79
C GLN A 229 -10.80 0.21 -4.72
N ASN A 230 -9.93 -0.73 -5.08
CA ASN A 230 -8.88 -1.24 -4.18
C ASN A 230 -7.81 -0.17 -3.92
N ARG A 231 -7.92 0.50 -2.77
CA ARG A 231 -7.04 1.59 -2.34
C ARG A 231 -5.57 1.17 -2.21
N GLY A 232 -5.31 -0.11 -1.95
CA GLY A 232 -3.99 -0.63 -1.58
C GLY A 232 -3.89 -0.88 -0.08
N PHE A 233 -2.70 -0.69 0.49
CA PHE A 233 -2.46 -0.93 1.90
C PHE A 233 -1.73 0.22 2.59
N GLN A 234 -2.02 0.40 3.88
CA GLN A 234 -1.26 1.19 4.81
C GLN A 234 -1.20 0.45 6.15
N LEU A 235 -0.01 -0.03 6.48
CA LEU A 235 0.23 -0.88 7.64
C LEU A 235 1.18 -0.18 8.59
N ARG A 236 0.80 -0.10 9.86
CA ARG A 236 1.73 0.19 10.94
C ARG A 236 2.50 -1.08 11.26
N TYR A 237 3.82 -1.02 11.16
CA TYR A 237 4.67 -2.10 11.65
C TYR A 237 5.21 -1.78 13.05
N THR A 238 5.40 -2.83 13.84
CA THR A 238 6.09 -2.76 15.13
C THR A 238 6.97 -3.99 15.29
N GLN A 239 8.27 -3.79 15.52
CA GLN A 239 9.18 -4.87 15.83
C GLN A 239 8.90 -5.39 17.25
N LEU A 240 8.93 -6.71 17.42
CA LEU A 240 8.69 -7.41 18.67
C LEU A 240 10.02 -7.87 19.29
N PRO A 241 10.30 -7.51 20.55
CA PRO A 241 11.48 -7.99 21.26
C PRO A 241 11.53 -9.52 21.34
N CYS A 242 12.72 -10.10 21.29
CA CYS A 242 12.90 -11.55 21.36
C CYS A 242 12.37 -12.18 22.65
N GLY A 243 12.29 -11.40 23.74
CA GLY A 243 11.77 -11.84 25.04
C GLY A 243 10.33 -11.41 25.35
N ALA A 244 9.60 -10.82 24.40
CA ALA A 244 8.22 -10.39 24.63
C ALA A 244 7.29 -11.62 24.84
N PRO A 245 6.24 -11.50 25.69
CA PRO A 245 5.25 -12.56 25.81
C PRO A 245 4.61 -12.82 24.44
N TYR A 246 4.47 -14.10 24.10
CA TYR A 246 3.88 -14.52 22.83
C TYR A 246 2.47 -13.92 22.69
N LEU A 247 2.19 -13.30 21.55
CA LEU A 247 0.87 -12.74 21.21
C LEU A 247 -0.19 -13.82 20.94
N PHE A 248 0.20 -15.09 21.06
CA PHE A 248 -0.60 -16.25 20.72
C PHE A 248 -0.85 -17.13 21.96
N ASN A 249 -2.00 -17.81 22.01
CA ASN A 249 -2.30 -18.76 23.09
C ASN A 249 -1.18 -19.83 23.19
N GLY A 250 -0.89 -20.32 24.40
CA GLY A 250 0.33 -21.07 24.75
C GLY A 250 0.69 -22.30 23.90
N ASP A 251 -0.21 -22.80 23.06
CA ASP A 251 -0.02 -23.92 22.12
C ASP A 251 0.45 -23.48 20.72
N GLN A 252 0.50 -22.18 20.46
CA GLN A 252 0.89 -21.58 19.18
C GLN A 252 2.35 -21.12 19.17
N LYS A 253 3.21 -21.83 19.92
CA LYS A 253 4.65 -21.57 19.92
C LYS A 253 5.19 -21.66 18.49
N PHE A 254 5.87 -20.60 18.06
CA PHE A 254 6.76 -20.67 16.91
C PHE A 254 7.85 -21.70 17.26
N VAL A 255 7.72 -22.91 16.70
CA VAL A 255 8.82 -23.86 16.65
C VAL A 255 9.64 -23.45 15.44
N GLY A 256 10.77 -22.79 15.70
CA GLY A 256 11.73 -22.35 14.68
C GLY A 256 12.24 -23.51 13.83
#